data_AF-A0AAD3NI63-F1
#
_entry.id   AF-A0AAD3NI63-F1
#
_cell.length_a   1.000
_cell.length_b   1.000
_cell.length_c   1.000
_cell.angle_alpha   90.00
_cell.angle_beta   90.00
_cell.angle_gamma   90.00
#
_symmetry.space_group_name_H-M   'P 1'
#
loop_
_entity.id
_entity.type
_entity.pdbx_description
1 polymer ?
#
loop_
_entity_poly.entity_id
_entity_poly.type
_entity_poly.pdbx_seq_one_letter_code
_entity_poly.pdbx_strand_id
1 'polypeptide(L)'
;MSNAVHLLSRLEDLQFLSGELEAWCKVCSEEDYHHRMQELELIHRHQTSSVWRYLAASKVDCTQRLQLCVFQQDVQQVMDWIENHGEAFLSKHTGVGKSLHRARALQKRHDDFEDVAQNTYTNADKLLEAASSWLRLRVL
;
A
#
# COMPACT_ATOMS: atom_id res chain seq x y z
N MET A 1 71.89 -1.50 45.99
CA MET A 1 71.80 -1.11 44.56
C MET A 1 70.64 -1.80 43.82
N SER A 2 70.19 -3.01 44.19
CA SER A 2 69.11 -3.75 43.49
C SER A 2 67.77 -3.00 43.40
N ASN A 3 67.33 -2.33 44.48
CA ASN A 3 66.01 -1.70 44.51
C ASN A 3 65.87 -0.51 43.54
N ALA A 4 66.96 0.19 43.24
CA ALA A 4 66.94 1.33 42.33
C ALA A 4 66.76 0.89 40.86
N VAL A 5 67.36 -0.23 40.46
CA VAL A 5 67.23 -0.80 39.11
C VAL A 5 65.80 -1.31 38.87
N HIS A 6 65.20 -1.97 39.87
CA HIS A 6 63.80 -2.40 39.78
C HIS A 6 62.83 -1.22 39.69
N LEU A 7 63.09 -0.13 40.42
CA LEU A 7 62.27 1.09 40.34
C LEU A 7 62.37 1.76 38.97
N LEU A 8 63.56 1.83 38.36
CA LEU A 8 63.74 2.40 37.02
C LEU A 8 63.01 1.57 35.95
N SER A 9 63.15 0.25 35.97
CA SER A 9 62.41 -0.64 35.06
C SER A 9 60.89 -0.48 35.22
N ARG A 10 60.39 -0.32 36.45
CA ARG A 10 58.96 -0.08 36.69
C ARG A 10 58.50 1.29 36.21
N LEU A 11 59.35 2.32 36.26
CA LEU A 11 59.04 3.64 35.72
C LEU A 11 58.98 3.63 34.19
N GLU A 12 59.89 2.91 33.54
CA GLU A 12 59.88 2.71 32.08
C GLU A 12 58.60 1.97 31.64
N ASP A 13 58.21 0.90 32.35
CA ASP A 13 56.97 0.17 32.10
C ASP A 13 55.73 1.06 32.24
N LEU A 14 55.69 1.90 33.28
CA LEU A 14 54.59 2.84 33.51
C LEU A 14 54.53 3.94 32.44
N GLN A 15 55.69 4.43 32.00
CA GLN A 15 55.76 5.44 30.96
C GLN A 15 55.32 4.87 29.60
N PHE A 16 55.67 3.62 29.31
CA PHE A 16 55.20 2.90 28.13
C PHE A 16 53.69 2.70 28.16
N LEU A 17 53.15 2.19 29.26
CA LEU A 17 51.69 1.99 29.43
C LEU A 17 50.90 3.30 29.35
N SER A 18 51.46 4.41 29.89
CA SER A 18 50.85 5.74 29.76
C SER A 18 50.76 6.20 28.31
N GLY A 19 51.82 5.98 27.52
CA GLY A 19 51.84 6.32 26.10
C GLY A 19 50.84 5.50 25.28
N GLU A 20 50.70 4.21 25.58
CA GLU A 20 49.66 3.38 24.98
C GLU A 20 48.26 3.88 25.38
N LEU A 21 48.01 4.16 26.66
CA LEU A 21 46.71 4.64 27.12
C LEU A 21 46.29 5.95 26.44
N GLU A 22 47.21 6.89 26.26
CA GLU A 22 46.96 8.14 25.52
C GLU A 22 46.65 7.89 24.04
N ALA A 23 47.32 6.92 23.41
CA ALA A 23 47.02 6.53 22.03
C ALA A 23 45.62 5.90 21.92
N TRP A 24 45.26 5.02 22.87
CA TRP A 24 43.92 4.43 22.96
C TRP A 24 42.84 5.49 23.23
N CYS A 25 43.08 6.45 24.12
CA CYS A 25 42.15 7.55 24.39
C CYS A 25 41.93 8.45 23.17
N LYS A 26 42.95 8.65 22.32
CA LYS A 26 42.80 9.39 21.06
C LYS A 26 41.96 8.64 20.03
N VAL A 27 42.10 7.32 19.94
CA VAL A 27 41.29 6.46 19.05
C VAL A 27 39.85 6.32 19.55
N CYS A 28 39.65 6.37 20.86
CA CYS A 28 38.36 6.33 21.54
C CYS A 28 37.84 7.74 21.86
N SER A 29 38.20 8.76 21.07
CA SER A 29 37.72 10.13 21.34
C SER A 29 36.19 10.19 21.21
N GLU A 30 35.54 11.04 22.01
CA GLU A 30 34.09 11.25 21.92
C GLU A 30 33.65 11.71 20.51
N GLU A 31 34.52 12.42 19.80
CA GLU A 31 34.33 12.86 18.42
C GLU A 31 34.28 11.68 17.43
N ASP A 32 35.14 10.67 17.60
CA ASP A 32 35.12 9.46 16.78
C ASP A 32 33.85 8.63 17.00
N TYR A 33 33.38 8.54 18.25
CA TYR A 33 32.10 7.90 18.55
C TYR A 33 30.93 8.65 17.94
N HIS A 34 30.93 9.99 18.05
CA HIS A 34 29.87 10.81 17.48
C HIS A 34 29.82 10.69 15.94
N HIS A 35 30.97 10.74 15.28
CA HIS A 35 31.07 10.57 13.83
C HIS A 35 30.56 9.18 13.38
N ARG A 36 31.01 8.11 14.03
CA ARG A 36 30.54 6.74 13.73
C ARG A 36 29.04 6.59 14.00
N MET A 37 28.52 7.22 15.05
CA MET A 37 27.09 7.21 15.34
C MET A 37 26.30 7.94 14.27
N GLN A 38 26.76 9.11 13.81
CA GLN A 38 26.13 9.83 12.70
C GLN A 38 26.15 9.02 11.40
N GLU A 39 27.23 8.30 11.11
CA GLU A 39 27.34 7.42 9.95
C GLU A 39 26.35 6.25 10.04
N LEU A 40 26.25 5.59 11.21
CA LEU A 40 25.27 4.55 11.46
C LEU A 40 23.83 5.06 11.33
N GLU A 41 23.53 6.24 11.87
CA GLU A 41 22.22 6.88 11.70
C GLU A 41 21.93 7.18 10.24
N LEU A 42 22.91 7.65 9.48
CA LEU A 42 22.76 7.95 8.07
C LEU A 42 22.46 6.67 7.27
N ILE A 43 23.22 5.61 7.51
CA ILE A 43 22.98 4.28 6.90
C ILE A 43 21.58 3.79 7.27
N HIS A 44 21.20 3.87 8.56
CA HIS A 44 19.89 3.47 9.02
C HIS A 44 18.75 4.29 8.38
N ARG A 45 18.91 5.61 8.28
CA ARG A 45 17.96 6.50 7.59
C ARG A 45 17.81 6.14 6.12
N HIS A 46 18.92 5.88 5.42
CA HIS A 46 18.88 5.50 4.01
C HIS A 46 18.21 4.13 3.79
N GLN A 47 18.56 3.13 4.60
CA GLN A 47 17.94 1.80 4.55
C GLN A 47 16.45 1.86 4.86
N THR A 48 16.06 2.59 5.90
CA THR A 48 14.66 2.78 6.25
C THR A 48 13.92 3.47 5.10
N SER A 49 14.48 4.56 4.54
CA SER A 49 13.89 5.28 3.41
C SER A 49 13.72 4.41 2.14
N SER A 50 14.69 3.55 1.82
CA SER A 50 14.60 2.66 0.66
C SER A 50 13.54 1.57 0.86
N VAL A 51 13.47 0.97 2.06
CA VAL A 51 12.44 -0.01 2.42
C VAL A 51 11.05 0.62 2.36
N TRP A 52 10.86 1.82 2.94
CA TRP A 52 9.58 2.52 2.87
C TRP A 52 9.15 2.82 1.43
N ARG A 53 10.06 3.28 0.57
CA ARG A 53 9.76 3.52 -0.85
C ARG A 53 9.36 2.23 -1.58
N TYR A 54 10.07 1.14 -1.35
CA TYR A 54 9.74 -0.16 -1.92
C TYR A 54 8.34 -0.62 -1.48
N LEU A 55 8.05 -0.61 -0.18
CA LEU A 55 6.75 -1.00 0.36
C LEU A 55 5.62 -0.12 -0.15
N ALA A 56 5.84 1.20 -0.27
CA ALA A 56 4.86 2.12 -0.82
C ALA A 56 4.55 1.80 -2.29
N ALA A 57 5.57 1.54 -3.10
CA ALA A 57 5.39 1.14 -4.50
C ALA A 57 4.64 -0.20 -4.62
N SER A 58 5.04 -1.21 -3.85
CA SER A 58 4.34 -2.51 -3.82
C SER A 58 2.89 -2.40 -3.34
N LYS A 59 2.61 -1.51 -2.39
CA LYS A 59 1.24 -1.24 -1.93
C LYS A 59 0.39 -0.63 -3.04
N VAL A 60 0.94 0.32 -3.80
CA VAL A 60 0.25 0.93 -4.94
C VAL A 60 -0.07 -0.15 -6.00
N ASP A 61 0.92 -0.96 -6.40
CA ASP A 61 0.71 -2.03 -7.38
C ASP A 61 -0.33 -3.06 -6.92
N CYS A 62 -0.25 -3.51 -5.66
CA CYS A 62 -1.22 -4.43 -5.09
C CYS A 62 -2.63 -3.85 -5.06
N THR A 63 -2.76 -2.58 -4.65
CA THR A 63 -4.05 -1.87 -4.63
C THR A 63 -4.61 -1.75 -6.05
N GLN A 64 -3.75 -1.41 -7.02
CA GLN A 64 -4.14 -1.32 -8.42
C GLN A 64 -4.69 -2.63 -8.97
N ARG A 65 -3.99 -3.73 -8.72
CA ARG A 65 -4.42 -5.06 -9.15
C ARG A 65 -5.72 -5.48 -8.47
N LEU A 66 -5.87 -5.21 -7.18
CA LEU A 66 -7.10 -5.51 -6.44
C LEU A 66 -8.31 -4.77 -7.03
N GLN A 67 -8.17 -3.46 -7.28
CA GLN A 67 -9.25 -2.66 -7.85
C GLN A 67 -9.61 -3.10 -9.28
N LEU A 68 -8.65 -3.55 -10.08
CA LEU A 68 -8.93 -4.17 -11.39
C LEU A 68 -9.75 -5.45 -11.26
N CYS A 69 -9.43 -6.32 -10.29
CA CYS A 69 -10.22 -7.53 -10.04
C CYS A 69 -11.65 -7.19 -9.59
N VAL A 70 -11.81 -6.22 -8.69
CA VAL A 70 -13.14 -5.75 -8.25
C VAL A 70 -13.93 -5.18 -9.43
N PHE A 71 -13.30 -4.34 -10.25
CA PHE A 71 -13.91 -3.80 -11.46
C PHE A 71 -14.39 -4.90 -12.41
N GLN A 72 -13.56 -5.93 -12.65
CA GLN A 72 -13.96 -7.07 -13.49
C GLN A 72 -15.16 -7.82 -12.90
N GLN A 73 -15.18 -8.02 -11.58
CA GLN A 73 -16.31 -8.65 -10.90
C GLN A 73 -17.59 -7.80 -11.02
N ASP A 74 -17.48 -6.49 -10.90
CA ASP A 74 -18.63 -5.57 -11.00
C ASP A 74 -19.19 -5.54 -12.42
N VAL A 75 -18.32 -5.52 -13.44
CA VAL A 75 -18.73 -5.67 -14.85
C VAL A 75 -19.47 -6.98 -15.06
N GLN A 76 -18.95 -8.09 -14.54
CA GLN A 76 -19.61 -9.39 -14.67
C GLN A 76 -21.00 -9.40 -14.01
N GLN A 77 -21.14 -8.79 -12.82
CA GLN A 77 -22.45 -8.68 -12.16
C GLN A 77 -23.47 -7.90 -13.00
N VAL A 78 -23.04 -6.80 -13.65
CA VAL A 78 -23.90 -6.03 -14.54
C VAL A 78 -24.32 -6.87 -15.75
N MET A 79 -23.39 -7.59 -16.37
CA MET A 79 -23.68 -8.47 -17.50
C MET A 79 -24.67 -9.59 -17.10
N ASP A 80 -24.41 -10.27 -15.98
CA ASP A 80 -25.28 -11.32 -15.45
C ASP A 80 -26.69 -10.81 -15.14
N TRP A 81 -26.81 -9.56 -14.66
CA TRP A 81 -28.10 -8.93 -14.42
C TRP A 81 -28.86 -8.68 -15.73
N ILE A 82 -28.20 -8.13 -16.75
CA ILE A 82 -28.80 -7.87 -18.07
C ILE A 82 -29.31 -9.17 -18.68
N GLU A 83 -28.46 -10.20 -18.74
CA GLU A 83 -28.77 -11.47 -19.40
C GLU A 83 -29.85 -12.26 -18.65
N ASN A 84 -29.72 -12.41 -17.33
CA ASN A 84 -30.57 -13.34 -16.58
C ASN A 84 -31.83 -12.69 -16.01
N HIS A 85 -31.82 -11.37 -15.80
CA HIS A 85 -32.94 -10.65 -15.18
C HIS A 85 -33.58 -9.67 -16.16
N GLY A 86 -32.79 -8.82 -16.80
CA GLY A 86 -33.27 -7.81 -17.76
C GLY A 86 -34.03 -8.42 -18.93
N GLU A 87 -33.35 -9.21 -19.75
CA GLU A 87 -33.95 -9.84 -20.94
C GLU A 87 -35.09 -10.81 -20.58
N ALA A 88 -34.91 -11.58 -19.49
CA ALA A 88 -35.93 -12.49 -19.00
C ALA A 88 -37.19 -11.76 -18.50
N PHE A 89 -37.05 -10.57 -17.91
CA PHE A 89 -38.19 -9.75 -17.49
C PHE A 89 -38.92 -9.16 -18.69
N LEU A 90 -38.19 -8.56 -19.64
CA LEU A 90 -38.76 -7.92 -20.83
C LEU A 90 -39.47 -8.93 -21.74
N SER A 91 -38.91 -10.13 -21.92
CA SER A 91 -39.54 -11.18 -22.74
C SER A 91 -40.84 -11.73 -22.16
N LYS A 92 -40.99 -11.74 -20.82
CA LYS A 92 -42.17 -12.29 -20.13
C LYS A 92 -43.31 -11.28 -19.92
N HIS A 93 -43.04 -9.99 -19.99
CA HIS A 93 -43.98 -8.93 -19.62
C HIS A 93 -44.29 -7.99 -20.79
N THR A 94 -44.76 -8.54 -21.92
CA THR A 94 -45.06 -7.77 -23.15
C THR A 94 -46.49 -7.19 -23.23
N GLY A 95 -47.32 -7.37 -22.21
CA GLY A 95 -48.73 -6.95 -22.22
C GLY A 95 -49.21 -6.32 -20.92
N VAL A 96 -50.22 -5.46 -21.01
CA VAL A 96 -50.71 -4.60 -19.91
C VAL A 96 -51.63 -5.31 -18.90
N GLY A 97 -51.95 -6.59 -19.13
CA GLY A 97 -52.87 -7.38 -18.31
C GLY A 97 -54.36 -7.17 -18.69
N LYS A 98 -55.16 -8.23 -18.55
CA LYS A 98 -56.58 -8.25 -18.97
C LYS A 98 -57.57 -7.73 -17.91
N SER A 99 -57.07 -7.22 -16.79
CA SER A 99 -57.90 -6.67 -15.70
C SER A 99 -57.14 -5.60 -14.94
N LEU A 100 -57.87 -4.66 -14.31
CA LEU A 100 -57.28 -3.58 -13.52
C LEU A 100 -56.34 -4.10 -12.40
N HIS A 101 -56.75 -5.17 -11.72
CA HIS A 101 -55.93 -5.80 -10.69
C HIS A 101 -54.61 -6.35 -11.26
N ARG A 102 -54.67 -7.03 -12.41
CA ARG A 102 -53.48 -7.59 -13.06
C ARG A 102 -52.58 -6.49 -13.65
N ALA A 103 -53.16 -5.43 -14.20
CA ALA A 103 -52.43 -4.27 -14.69
C ALA A 103 -51.65 -3.57 -13.57
N ARG A 104 -52.26 -3.35 -12.40
CA ARG A 104 -51.59 -2.79 -11.22
C ARG A 104 -50.46 -3.68 -10.69
N ALA A 105 -50.65 -5.00 -10.70
CA ALA A 105 -49.59 -5.93 -10.30
C ALA A 105 -48.41 -5.94 -11.27
N LEU A 106 -48.66 -5.79 -12.58
CA LEU A 106 -47.62 -5.65 -13.59
C LEU A 106 -46.89 -4.31 -13.48
N GLN A 107 -47.61 -3.23 -13.21
CA GLN A 107 -47.03 -1.91 -13.00
C GLN A 107 -46.10 -1.90 -11.79
N LYS A 108 -46.53 -2.42 -10.64
CA LYS A 108 -45.64 -2.51 -9.46
C LYS A 108 -44.35 -3.27 -9.76
N ARG A 109 -44.45 -4.38 -10.50
CA ARG A 109 -43.26 -5.15 -10.92
C ARG A 109 -42.35 -4.38 -11.88
N HIS A 110 -42.93 -3.52 -12.73
CA HIS A 110 -42.17 -2.64 -13.59
C HIS A 110 -41.44 -1.57 -12.77
N ASP A 111 -42.12 -0.96 -11.80
CA ASP A 111 -41.53 0.03 -10.89
C ASP A 111 -40.35 -0.60 -10.11
N ASP A 112 -40.54 -1.79 -9.53
CA ASP A 112 -39.48 -2.53 -8.84
C ASP A 112 -38.29 -2.87 -9.77
N PHE A 113 -38.57 -3.14 -11.05
CA PHE A 113 -37.53 -3.41 -12.06
C PHE A 113 -36.76 -2.14 -12.45
N GLU A 114 -37.46 -1.02 -12.61
CA GLU A 114 -36.90 0.28 -12.97
C GLU A 114 -35.94 0.78 -11.89
N ASP A 115 -36.28 0.64 -10.61
CA ASP A 115 -35.40 0.98 -9.49
C ASP A 115 -34.07 0.20 -9.55
N VAL A 116 -34.14 -1.10 -9.80
CA VAL A 116 -32.95 -1.95 -9.92
C VAL A 116 -32.15 -1.60 -11.18
N ALA A 117 -32.82 -1.35 -12.30
CA ALA A 117 -32.18 -0.95 -13.56
C ALA A 117 -31.44 0.38 -13.41
N GLN A 118 -32.04 1.37 -12.76
CA GLN A 118 -31.44 2.69 -12.54
C GLN A 118 -30.20 2.60 -11.64
N ASN A 119 -30.23 1.75 -10.63
CA ASN A 119 -29.07 1.49 -9.79
C ASN A 119 -27.93 0.82 -10.58
N THR A 120 -28.25 -0.18 -11.40
CA THR A 120 -27.29 -0.86 -12.28
C THR A 120 -26.66 0.10 -13.28
N TYR A 121 -27.46 0.98 -13.88
CA TYR A 121 -26.97 2.02 -14.80
C TYR A 121 -26.00 2.98 -14.10
N THR A 122 -26.38 3.48 -12.92
CA THR A 122 -25.52 4.37 -12.12
C THR A 122 -24.22 3.69 -11.71
N ASN A 123 -24.26 2.37 -11.43
CA ASN A 123 -23.07 1.59 -11.14
C ASN A 123 -22.16 1.44 -12.37
N ALA A 124 -22.74 1.15 -13.54
CA ALA A 124 -22.00 1.06 -14.79
C ALA A 124 -21.29 2.38 -15.16
N ASP A 125 -21.93 3.52 -14.93
CA ASP A 125 -21.33 4.85 -15.17
C ASP A 125 -20.12 5.10 -14.27
N LYS A 126 -20.23 4.79 -12.96
CA LYS A 126 -19.10 4.89 -12.01
C LYS A 126 -17.94 3.99 -12.41
N LEU A 127 -18.24 2.78 -12.89
CA LEU A 127 -17.24 1.84 -13.40
C LEU A 127 -16.52 2.43 -14.63
N LEU A 128 -17.26 3.00 -15.57
CA LEU A 128 -16.68 3.66 -16.75
C LEU A 128 -15.79 4.85 -16.39
N GLU A 129 -16.21 5.69 -15.45
CA GLU A 129 -15.40 6.81 -14.96
C GLU A 129 -14.11 6.32 -14.29
N ALA A 130 -14.21 5.28 -13.45
CA ALA A 130 -13.07 4.63 -12.85
C ALA A 130 -12.13 4.12 -13.95
N ALA A 131 -12.57 3.24 -14.86
CA ALA A 131 -11.74 2.72 -15.94
C ALA A 131 -11.05 3.84 -16.77
N SER A 132 -11.76 4.94 -17.04
CA SER A 132 -11.24 6.10 -17.77
C SER A 132 -10.15 6.87 -17.00
N SER A 133 -10.25 6.93 -15.67
CA SER A 133 -9.21 7.51 -14.82
C SER A 133 -7.95 6.64 -14.80
N TRP A 134 -8.11 5.32 -14.77
CA TRP A 134 -7.01 4.36 -14.73
C TRP A 134 -6.19 4.36 -16.02
N LEU A 135 -6.87 4.43 -17.16
CA LEU A 135 -6.22 4.55 -18.47
C LEU A 135 -5.38 5.85 -18.58
N ARG A 136 -5.84 6.95 -17.98
CA ARG A 136 -5.08 8.22 -17.96
C ARG A 136 -3.79 8.12 -17.13
N LEU A 137 -3.83 7.42 -15.99
CA LEU A 137 -2.66 7.24 -15.13
C LEU A 137 -1.62 6.26 -15.68
N ARG A 138 -1.98 5.46 -16.70
CA ARG A 138 -1.08 4.48 -17.32
C ARG A 138 -0.34 5.01 -18.57
N VAL A 139 -0.73 6.19 -19.05
CA VAL A 139 -0.17 6.86 -20.25
C VAL A 139 0.77 8.03 -19.88
N LEU A 140 0.90 8.33 -18.59
CA LEU A 140 1.89 9.27 -18.02
C LEU A 140 2.94 8.49 -17.21
#